data_AF-A0A927V2Q9-F1
#
_entry.id   AF-A0A927V2Q9-F1
#
_cell.length_a   1.000
_cell.length_b   1.000
_cell.length_c   1.000
_cell.angle_alpha   90.00
_cell.angle_beta   90.00
_cell.angle_gamma   90.00
#
_symmetry.space_group_name_H-M   'P 1'
#
loop_
_entity.id
_entity.type
_entity.pdbx_description
1 polymer ?
#
loop_
_entity_poly.entity_id
_entity_poly.type
_entity_poly.pdbx_seq_one_letter_code
_entity_poly.pdbx_strand_id
1 'polypeptide(L)'
;DGILRTKVYYCDAGCPHQKGSIEVNHELIRRVLPKGVTFDNLTQEKIDIMMNHINSYSRLKLGNKTPFEAFEFYYGSELFEKLGYKQVEKNQVIINSKLLKR
;
A
#
# COMPACT_ATOMS: atom_id res chain seq x y z
N ASP A 1 -4.54 -22.40 23.51
CA ASP A 1 -5.22 -23.28 22.53
C ASP A 1 -4.31 -23.84 21.44
N GLY A 2 -3.11 -23.29 21.18
CA GLY A 2 -2.17 -23.88 20.21
C GLY A 2 -2.63 -23.80 18.74
N ILE A 3 -3.70 -23.05 18.45
CA ILE A 3 -4.25 -22.90 17.12
C ILE A 3 -3.30 -22.04 16.26
N LEU A 4 -2.82 -22.61 15.16
CA LEU A 4 -1.99 -21.91 14.18
C LEU A 4 -2.81 -20.79 13.51
N ARG A 5 -2.40 -19.53 13.68
CA ARG A 5 -3.09 -18.36 13.10
C ARG A 5 -2.56 -17.98 11.72
N THR A 6 -1.27 -18.16 11.48
CA THR A 6 -0.61 -17.80 10.21
C THR A 6 0.64 -18.65 9.99
N LYS A 7 1.09 -18.74 8.75
CA LYS A 7 2.36 -19.36 8.37
C LYS A 7 3.36 -18.25 8.02
N VAL A 8 4.59 -18.39 8.48
CA VAL A 8 5.68 -17.45 8.16
C VAL A 8 6.54 -18.07 7.07
N TYR A 9 6.83 -17.28 6.03
CA TYR A 9 7.63 -17.67 4.89
C TYR A 9 8.83 -16.74 4.75
N TYR A 10 9.97 -17.29 4.33
CA TYR A 10 11.20 -16.55 4.09
C TYR A 10 11.62 -16.73 2.62
N CYS A 11 12.34 -15.74 2.09
CA CYS A 11 13.01 -15.90 0.80
C CYS A 11 14.17 -16.89 0.92
N ASP A 12 14.45 -17.59 -0.17
CA ASP A 12 15.65 -18.41 -0.29
C ASP A 12 16.92 -17.54 -0.23
N ALA A 13 18.00 -18.11 0.29
CA ALA A 13 19.28 -17.43 0.39
C ALA A 13 19.77 -16.98 -1.00
N GLY A 14 20.11 -15.70 -1.13
CA GLY A 14 20.55 -15.13 -2.41
C GLY A 14 19.43 -14.86 -3.43
N CYS A 15 18.16 -14.99 -3.05
CA CYS A 15 17.01 -14.81 -3.95
C CYS A 15 16.19 -13.53 -3.64
N PRO A 16 16.75 -12.31 -3.74
CA PRO A 16 16.02 -11.08 -3.42
C PRO A 16 14.85 -10.80 -4.37
N HIS A 17 14.82 -11.42 -5.56
CA HIS A 17 13.74 -11.28 -6.52
C HIS A 17 12.40 -11.83 -5.99
N GLN A 18 12.42 -12.78 -5.04
CA GLN A 18 11.22 -13.33 -4.40
C GLN A 18 10.43 -12.27 -3.60
N LYS A 19 11.05 -11.14 -3.26
CA LYS A 19 10.41 -9.98 -2.63
C LYS A 19 10.25 -8.77 -3.56
N GLY A 20 10.43 -8.94 -4.88
CA GLY A 20 10.43 -7.82 -5.83
C GLY A 20 9.16 -6.96 -5.78
N SER A 21 7.99 -7.57 -5.59
CA SER A 21 6.72 -6.83 -5.44
C SER A 21 6.67 -5.96 -4.19
N ILE A 22 7.31 -6.39 -3.10
CA ILE A 22 7.41 -5.63 -1.86
C ILE A 22 8.29 -4.40 -2.06
N GLU A 23 9.43 -4.56 -2.73
CA GLU A 23 10.34 -3.44 -2.98
C GLU A 23 9.71 -2.37 -3.90
N VAL A 24 8.91 -2.78 -4.89
CA VAL A 24 8.12 -1.83 -5.71
C VAL A 24 7.10 -1.07 -4.86
N ASN A 25 6.45 -1.72 -3.89
CA ASN A 25 5.55 -1.03 -2.97
C ASN A 25 6.30 -0.05 -2.05
N HIS A 26 7.49 -0.44 -1.56
CA HIS A 26 8.35 0.46 -0.79
C HIS A 26 8.74 1.71 -1.59
N GLU A 27 8.99 1.57 -2.88
CA GLU A 27 9.27 2.70 -3.78
C GLU A 27 8.11 3.70 -3.79
N LEU A 28 6.85 3.24 -3.88
CA LEU A 28 5.68 4.11 -3.86
C LEU A 28 5.58 4.92 -2.55
N ILE A 29 5.87 4.29 -1.41
CA ILE A 29 5.96 4.97 -0.11
C ILE A 29 7.08 6.02 -0.15
N ARG A 30 8.23 5.69 -0.73
CA ARG A 30 9.39 6.60 -0.84
C ARG A 30 9.19 7.77 -1.81
N ARG A 31 8.28 7.67 -2.78
CA ARG A 31 7.89 8.83 -3.59
C ARG A 31 7.17 9.89 -2.74
N VAL A 32 6.37 9.47 -1.77
CA VAL A 32 5.70 10.35 -0.79
C VAL A 32 6.66 10.80 0.32
N LEU A 33 7.52 9.90 0.80
CA LEU A 33 8.51 10.15 1.85
C LEU A 33 9.93 9.93 1.33
N PRO A 34 10.51 10.90 0.59
CA PRO A 34 11.83 10.77 -0.01
C PRO A 34 12.92 10.42 0.99
N LYS A 35 14.04 9.91 0.46
CA LYS A 35 15.23 9.66 1.26
C LYS A 35 15.67 10.96 1.97
N GLY A 36 16.06 10.83 3.24
CA GLY A 36 16.43 11.97 4.09
C GLY A 36 15.29 12.54 4.94
N VAL A 37 14.04 12.11 4.71
CA VAL A 37 12.90 12.47 5.57
C VAL A 37 12.74 11.44 6.70
N THR A 38 12.67 11.92 7.94
CA THR A 38 12.39 11.08 9.12
C THR A 38 10.94 10.60 9.12
N PHE A 39 10.72 9.39 9.66
CA PHE A 39 9.39 8.80 9.83
C PHE A 39 8.82 9.05 11.24
N ASP A 40 9.60 9.66 12.15
CA ASP A 40 9.26 9.82 13.57
C ASP A 40 7.95 10.61 13.80
N ASN A 41 7.59 11.50 12.86
CA ASN A 41 6.42 12.38 12.96
C ASN A 41 5.22 11.90 12.12
N LEU A 42 5.23 10.63 11.70
CA LEU A 42 4.09 10.01 11.02
C LEU A 42 3.04 9.59 12.06
N THR A 43 1.87 10.20 11.97
CA THR A 43 0.68 9.77 12.69
C THR A 43 -0.06 8.70 11.89
N GLN A 44 -0.90 7.90 12.55
CA GLN A 44 -1.74 6.92 11.86
C GLN A 44 -2.58 7.59 10.76
N GLU A 45 -3.13 8.78 11.02
CA GLU A 45 -3.89 9.56 10.03
C GLU A 45 -3.07 9.88 8.76
N LYS A 46 -1.80 10.29 8.91
CA LYS A 46 -0.92 10.54 7.75
C LYS A 46 -0.61 9.26 6.99
N ILE A 47 -0.44 8.14 7.70
CA ILE A 47 -0.22 6.83 7.09
C ILE A 47 -1.46 6.41 6.32
N ASP A 48 -2.66 6.55 6.89
CA ASP A 48 -3.92 6.20 6.25
C ASP A 48 -4.15 7.04 4.99
N ILE A 49 -3.92 8.35 5.05
CA ILE A 49 -3.93 9.23 3.87
C ILE A 49 -2.98 8.68 2.80
N MET A 50 -1.71 8.46 3.16
CA MET A 50 -0.71 7.94 2.22
C MET A 50 -1.13 6.61 1.59
N MET A 51 -1.62 5.66 2.38
CA MET A 51 -2.02 4.34 1.90
C MET A 51 -3.27 4.40 1.04
N ASN A 52 -4.25 5.25 1.36
CA ASN A 52 -5.43 5.47 0.52
C ASN A 52 -5.03 5.99 -0.87
N HIS A 53 -4.13 6.97 -0.96
CA HIS A 53 -3.64 7.44 -2.25
C HIS A 53 -2.83 6.38 -3.02
N ILE A 54 -1.94 5.64 -2.34
CA ILE A 54 -1.13 4.57 -2.98
C ILE A 54 -2.00 3.40 -3.48
N ASN A 55 -3.06 3.06 -2.74
CA ASN A 55 -3.96 1.97 -3.09
C ASN A 55 -5.09 2.38 -4.04
N SER A 56 -5.30 3.67 -4.24
CA SER A 56 -6.11 4.24 -5.33
C SER A 56 -5.33 4.53 -6.60
N TYR A 57 -4.00 4.37 -6.59
CA TYR A 57 -3.19 4.49 -7.80
C TYR A 57 -3.35 3.25 -8.71
N SER A 58 -3.78 3.48 -9.95
CA SER A 58 -3.92 2.42 -10.95
C SER A 58 -2.57 1.84 -11.35
N ARG A 59 -2.51 0.52 -11.52
CA ARG A 59 -1.27 -0.20 -11.84
C ARG A 59 -1.47 -1.04 -13.10
N LEU A 60 -0.54 -0.90 -14.05
CA LEU A 60 -0.56 -1.68 -15.29
C LEU A 60 -0.56 -3.20 -15.01
N LYS A 61 0.19 -3.65 -14.00
CA LYS A 61 0.24 -5.06 -13.58
C LYS A 61 -1.09 -5.63 -13.07
N LEU A 62 -2.06 -4.77 -12.73
CA LEU A 62 -3.40 -5.14 -12.32
C LEU A 62 -4.43 -4.90 -13.45
N GLY A 63 -3.98 -4.78 -14.70
CA GLY A 63 -4.86 -4.49 -15.84
C GLY A 63 -5.47 -3.10 -15.75
N ASN A 64 -4.66 -2.10 -15.37
CA ASN A 64 -5.07 -0.72 -15.13
C ASN A 64 -6.13 -0.55 -14.03
N LYS A 65 -6.25 -1.53 -13.14
CA LYS A 65 -7.02 -1.40 -11.90
C LYS A 65 -6.16 -0.91 -10.75
N THR A 66 -6.81 -0.34 -9.74
CA THR A 66 -6.19 0.03 -8.46
C THR A 66 -6.08 -1.21 -7.56
N PRO A 67 -5.13 -1.23 -6.60
CA PRO A 67 -5.12 -2.25 -5.55
C PRO A 67 -6.45 -2.40 -4.82
N PHE A 68 -7.18 -1.30 -4.60
CA PHE A 68 -8.50 -1.36 -3.98
C PHE A 68 -9.55 -2.03 -4.87
N GLU A 69 -9.61 -1.69 -6.17
CA GLU A 69 -10.51 -2.38 -7.12
C GLU A 69 -10.17 -3.88 -7.22
N ALA A 70 -8.88 -4.23 -7.20
CA ALA A 70 -8.46 -5.63 -7.20
C ALA A 70 -8.85 -6.34 -5.89
N PHE A 71 -8.66 -5.70 -4.74
CA PHE A 71 -9.02 -6.25 -3.44
C PHE A 71 -10.53 -6.50 -3.34
N GLU A 72 -11.34 -5.51 -3.70
CA GLU A 72 -12.80 -5.62 -3.70
C GLU A 72 -13.28 -6.75 -4.62
N PHE A 73 -12.66 -6.90 -5.80
CA PHE A 73 -12.98 -8.01 -6.71
C PHE A 73 -12.72 -9.41 -6.09
N TYR A 74 -11.62 -9.58 -5.36
CA TYR A 74 -11.26 -10.89 -4.78
C TYR A 74 -11.95 -11.20 -3.45
N TYR A 75 -12.22 -10.19 -2.63
CA TYR A 75 -12.66 -10.38 -1.24
C TYR A 75 -14.03 -9.78 -0.93
N GLY A 76 -14.63 -9.06 -1.88
CA GLY A 76 -15.91 -8.37 -1.70
C GLY A 76 -15.80 -7.02 -1.00
N SER A 77 -16.86 -6.22 -1.14
CA SER A 77 -16.96 -4.87 -0.57
C SER A 77 -17.14 -4.87 0.95
N GLU A 78 -17.76 -5.89 1.54
CA GLU A 78 -18.01 -5.95 2.99
C GLU A 78 -16.70 -5.90 3.80
N LEU A 79 -15.67 -6.63 3.36
CA LEU A 79 -14.38 -6.62 4.03
C LEU A 79 -13.65 -5.28 3.81
N PHE A 80 -13.82 -4.69 2.63
CA PHE A 80 -13.27 -3.38 2.30
C PHE A 80 -13.78 -2.30 3.27
N GLU A 81 -15.09 -2.29 3.50
CA GLU A 81 -15.77 -1.38 4.43
C GLU A 81 -15.33 -1.59 5.88
N LYS A 82 -15.26 -2.85 6.33
CA LYS A 82 -14.84 -3.20 7.70
C LYS A 82 -13.40 -2.78 8.01
N LEU A 83 -12.52 -2.77 7.01
CA LEU A 83 -11.13 -2.32 7.17
C LEU A 83 -11.00 -0.79 7.18
N GLY A 84 -12.08 -0.04 6.91
CA GLY A 84 -12.12 1.41 7.00
C GLY A 84 -11.33 2.14 5.89
N TYR A 85 -11.03 1.45 4.79
CA TYR A 85 -10.30 2.04 3.67
C TYR A 85 -11.15 3.04 2.90
N LYS A 86 -10.51 4.08 2.36
CA LYS A 86 -11.17 5.13 1.59
C LYS A 86 -10.54 5.24 0.22
N GLN A 87 -11.29 4.92 -0.83
CA GLN A 87 -10.84 5.19 -2.18
C GLN A 87 -10.74 6.70 -2.41
N VAL A 88 -9.63 7.12 -3.01
CA VAL A 88 -9.42 8.45 -3.56
C VAL A 88 -9.79 8.45 -5.04
N GLU A 89 -10.51 9.48 -5.47
CA GLU A 89 -10.86 9.72 -6.87
C GLU A 89 -9.60 9.78 -7.76
N LYS A 90 -9.69 9.23 -8.98
CA LYS A 90 -8.53 9.04 -9.87
C LYS A 90 -7.75 10.33 -10.14
N ASN A 91 -8.45 11.46 -10.30
CA ASN A 91 -7.86 12.78 -10.53
C ASN A 91 -7.29 13.45 -9.26
N GLN A 92 -7.58 12.92 -8.08
CA GLN A 92 -7.11 13.43 -6.79
C GLN A 92 -5.94 12.59 -6.21
N VAL A 93 -5.52 11.52 -6.90
CA VAL A 93 -4.41 10.68 -6.43
C VAL A 93 -3.08 11.42 -6.51
N ILE A 94 -2.43 11.62 -5.36
CA ILE A 94 -1.09 12.21 -5.24
C ILE A 94 -0.15 11.15 -4.66
N ILE A 95 0.89 10.78 -5.41
CA ILE A 95 1.89 9.77 -5.01
C ILE A 95 3.30 10.36 -4.88
N ASN A 96 3.40 11.63 -4.50
CA ASN A 96 4.67 12.32 -4.33
C ASN A 96 4.70 13.13 -3.02
N SER A 97 5.84 13.75 -2.71
CA SER A 97 6.05 14.48 -1.45
C SER A 97 5.04 15.59 -1.14
N LYS A 98 4.28 16.09 -2.13
CA LYS A 98 3.22 17.09 -1.89
C LYS A 98 2.07 16.55 -1.04
N LEU A 99 1.87 15.23 -1.00
CA LEU A 99 0.73 14.63 -0.31
C LEU A 99 0.69 14.95 1.20
N LEU A 100 1.85 14.90 1.86
CA LEU A 100 1.96 15.09 3.31
C LEU A 100 2.66 16.39 3.70
N LYS A 101 3.00 17.24 2.71
CA LYS A 101 3.53 18.58 2.97
C LYS A 101 2.38 19.51 3.36
N ARG A 102 2.61 20.29 4.41
CA ARG A 102 1.76 21.45 4.72
C ARG A 102 1.94 22.54 3.67
#